data_AF-A9WS79-F1
#
_entry.id   AF-A9WS79-F1
#
_cell.length_a   1.000
_cell.length_b   1.000
_cell.length_c   1.000
_cell.angle_alpha   90.00
_cell.angle_beta   90.00
_cell.angle_gamma   90.00
#
_symmetry.space_group_name_H-M   'P 1'
#
loop_
_entity.id
_entity.type
_entity.pdbx_description
1 polymer ?
#
loop_
_entity_poly.entity_id
_entity_poly.type
_entity_poly.pdbx_seq_one_letter_code
_entity_poly.pdbx_strand_id
1 'polypeptide(L)'
;MIVICLIALAAVAKVKGKTPSQIGVDQGGIYVEQQFYPFASLRKIRASPPNYGLGQNNSLELFALDGQRRTVLLGQSTYRGKRPVFAEYPHFISALQGATARWPGLLILDLQ
;
A
#
# COMPACT_ATOMS: atom_id res chain seq x y z
N MET A 1 41.99 -17.68 1.83
CA MET A 1 41.00 -16.81 1.15
C MET A 1 39.61 -17.27 1.55
N ILE A 2 38.92 -16.49 2.38
CA ILE A 2 37.58 -16.81 2.87
C ILE A 2 36.58 -16.07 1.96
N VAL A 3 35.92 -16.81 1.07
CA VAL A 3 34.85 -16.30 0.21
C VAL A 3 33.53 -16.56 0.92
N ILE A 4 33.10 -15.59 1.73
CA ILE A 4 31.74 -15.57 2.30
C ILE A 4 30.85 -14.88 1.26
N CYS A 5 30.30 -15.68 0.34
CA CYS A 5 29.20 -15.21 -0.51
C CYS A 5 27.94 -15.18 0.36
N LEU A 6 27.62 -13.97 0.80
CA LEU A 6 26.41 -13.63 1.55
C LEU A 6 25.17 -14.15 0.83
N ILE A 7 24.46 -14.99 1.56
CA ILE A 7 23.19 -15.59 1.21
C ILE A 7 22.15 -14.46 1.11
N ALA A 8 21.79 -14.07 -0.11
CA ALA A 8 20.64 -13.22 -0.36
C ALA A 8 19.36 -14.05 -0.14
N LEU A 9 18.98 -14.25 1.11
CA LEU A 9 17.64 -14.72 1.49
C LEU A 9 16.65 -13.64 1.04
N ALA A 10 16.11 -13.80 -0.16
CA ALA A 10 14.92 -13.10 -0.61
C ALA A 10 13.77 -13.50 0.33
N ALA A 11 13.60 -12.74 1.41
CA ALA A 11 12.46 -12.82 2.30
C ALA A 11 11.21 -12.38 1.53
N VAL A 12 10.66 -13.30 0.74
CA VAL A 12 9.31 -13.20 0.21
C VAL A 12 8.38 -13.42 1.40
N ALA A 13 8.20 -12.36 2.18
CA ALA A 13 7.22 -12.34 3.25
C ALA A 13 5.84 -12.55 2.60
N LYS A 14 5.28 -13.76 2.75
CA LYS A 14 3.87 -14.03 2.47
C LYS A 14 3.07 -13.12 3.39
N VAL A 15 2.61 -11.98 2.86
CA VAL A 15 1.79 -11.01 3.57
C VAL A 15 0.44 -11.67 3.88
N LYS A 16 0.37 -12.36 5.01
CA LYS A 16 -0.88 -12.71 5.69
C LYS A 16 -1.45 -11.43 6.31
N GLY A 17 -1.71 -10.42 5.48
CA GLY A 17 -2.02 -9.08 5.93
C GLY A 17 -3.40 -9.02 6.56
N LYS A 18 -3.46 -8.62 7.83
CA LYS A 18 -4.68 -8.16 8.46
C LYS A 18 -5.05 -6.81 7.82
N THR A 19 -6.32 -6.63 7.45
CA THR A 19 -6.80 -5.31 7.05
C THR A 19 -6.72 -4.37 8.24
N PRO A 20 -6.10 -3.19 8.10
CA PRO A 20 -6.01 -2.25 9.20
C PRO A 20 -7.42 -1.80 9.62
N SER A 21 -7.62 -1.58 10.92
CA SER A 21 -8.85 -1.05 11.46
C SER A 21 -9.04 0.43 11.13
N GLN A 22 -7.94 1.16 10.93
CA GLN A 22 -7.94 2.57 10.56
C GLN A 22 -6.93 2.85 9.44
N ILE A 23 -7.37 3.61 8.43
CA ILE A 23 -6.51 4.20 7.42
C ILE A 23 -6.98 5.62 7.13
N GLY A 24 -6.04 6.53 6.94
CA GLY A 24 -6.33 7.92 6.63
C GLY A 24 -5.26 8.52 5.74
N VAL A 25 -5.60 9.62 5.10
CA VAL A 25 -4.66 10.42 4.32
C VAL A 25 -4.88 11.89 4.67
N ASP A 26 -3.79 12.62 4.82
CA ASP A 26 -3.80 14.06 4.96
C ASP A 26 -2.84 14.69 3.94
N GLN A 27 -2.63 16.00 4.05
CA GLN A 27 -1.72 16.68 3.12
C GLN A 27 -0.27 16.23 3.27
N GLY A 28 0.15 15.78 4.45
CA GLY A 28 1.54 15.46 4.79
C GLY A 28 1.92 13.99 4.61
N GLY A 29 0.96 13.07 4.62
CA GLY A 29 1.22 11.64 4.56
C GLY A 29 0.00 10.74 4.68
N ILE A 30 0.27 9.48 5.02
CA ILE A 30 -0.74 8.43 5.20
C ILE A 30 -0.66 7.92 6.63
N TYR A 31 -1.83 7.77 7.27
CA TYR A 31 -1.97 7.07 8.54
C TYR A 31 -2.42 5.64 8.29
N VAL A 32 -1.73 4.67 8.87
CA VAL A 32 -2.16 3.26 8.90
C VAL A 32 -2.15 2.82 10.36
N GLU A 33 -3.33 2.55 10.91
CA GLU A 33 -3.53 2.37 12.35
C GLU A 33 -2.95 3.56 13.14
N GLN A 34 -1.93 3.33 13.97
CA GLN A 34 -1.26 4.34 14.79
C GLN A 34 0.04 4.86 14.16
N GLN A 35 0.39 4.40 12.96
CA GLN A 35 1.64 4.76 12.30
C GLN A 35 1.40 5.79 11.20
N PHE A 36 2.19 6.88 11.24
CA PHE A 36 2.20 7.91 10.22
C PHE A 36 3.36 7.71 9.25
N TYR A 37 3.08 7.84 7.95
CA TYR A 37 4.03 7.74 6.86
C TYR A 37 4.07 9.07 6.09
N PRO A 38 5.01 9.97 6.41
CA PRO A 38 5.17 11.24 5.69
C PRO A 38 5.48 11.01 4.22
N PHE A 39 4.84 11.75 3.31
CA PHE A 39 5.15 11.67 1.87
C PHE A 39 6.61 11.95 1.56
N ALA A 40 7.24 12.87 2.32
CA ALA A 40 8.66 13.19 2.19
C ALA A 40 9.60 12.01 2.50
N SER A 41 9.14 11.02 3.27
CA SER A 41 9.90 9.80 3.58
C SER A 41 9.63 8.65 2.59
N LEU A 42 8.70 8.84 1.66
CA LEU A 42 8.28 7.82 0.72
C LEU A 42 8.92 8.08 -0.65
N ARG A 43 9.50 7.01 -1.22
CA ARG A 43 9.96 6.99 -2.60
C ARG A 43 8.79 6.87 -3.57
N LYS A 44 7.84 6.00 -3.25
CA LYS A 44 6.63 5.76 -4.04
C LYS A 44 5.55 5.09 -3.21
N ILE A 45 4.31 5.29 -3.63
CA ILE A 45 3.10 4.68 -3.14
C ILE A 45 2.50 3.93 -4.31
N ARG A 46 2.31 2.62 -4.17
CA ARG A 46 1.61 1.81 -5.16
C ARG A 46 0.24 1.45 -4.62
N ALA A 47 -0.80 1.72 -5.38
CA ALA A 47 -2.16 1.37 -4.98
C ALA A 47 -2.87 0.63 -6.11
N SER A 48 -3.74 -0.30 -5.75
CA SER A 48 -4.67 -0.90 -6.71
C SER A 48 -5.66 0.18 -7.22
N PRO A 49 -6.10 0.14 -8.48
CA PRO A 49 -7.07 1.09 -9.01
C PRO A 49 -8.45 0.89 -8.35
N PRO A 50 -9.26 1.96 -8.21
CA PRO A 50 -10.54 1.88 -7.51
C PRO A 50 -11.61 1.08 -8.26
N ASN A 51 -11.47 0.90 -9.58
CA ASN A 51 -12.45 0.26 -10.46
C ASN A 51 -12.08 -1.19 -10.82
N TYR A 52 -11.20 -1.85 -10.06
CA TYR A 52 -10.81 -3.22 -10.37
C TYR A 52 -11.92 -4.21 -10.02
N GLY A 53 -12.21 -5.13 -10.95
CA GLY A 53 -13.37 -6.04 -10.92
C GLY A 53 -13.47 -6.95 -9.69
N LEU A 54 -14.63 -7.58 -9.54
CA LEU A 54 -14.92 -8.60 -8.52
C LEU A 54 -13.81 -9.66 -8.50
N GLY A 55 -13.12 -9.85 -7.38
CA GLY A 55 -12.08 -10.87 -7.22
C GLY A 55 -10.69 -10.38 -6.82
N GLN A 56 -10.41 -9.07 -6.89
CA GLN A 56 -9.07 -8.55 -6.63
C GLN A 56 -8.85 -7.98 -5.21
N ASN A 57 -7.58 -7.95 -4.80
CA ASN A 57 -7.15 -7.43 -3.51
C ASN A 57 -6.90 -5.93 -3.63
N ASN A 58 -7.63 -5.13 -2.86
CA ASN A 58 -7.28 -3.72 -2.67
C ASN A 58 -6.03 -3.68 -1.81
N SER A 59 -4.93 -3.19 -2.37
CA SER A 59 -3.67 -3.09 -1.65
C SER A 59 -3.08 -1.70 -1.78
N LEU A 60 -2.32 -1.33 -0.75
CA LEU A 60 -1.54 -0.12 -0.69
C LEU A 60 -0.13 -0.51 -0.28
N GLU A 61 0.85 -0.20 -1.11
CA GLU A 61 2.25 -0.45 -0.83
C GLU A 61 2.99 0.86 -0.68
N LEU A 62 3.62 1.03 0.47
CA LEU A 62 4.43 2.18 0.80
C LEU A 62 5.90 1.76 0.65
N PHE A 63 6.62 2.43 -0.24
CA PHE A 63 8.05 2.23 -0.42
C PHE A 63 8.75 3.44 0.18
N ALA A 64 9.43 3.25 1.30
CA ALA A 64 10.19 4.29 1.96
C ALA A 64 11.55 4.54 1.27
N LEU A 65 12.11 5.73 1.50
CA LEU A 65 13.42 6.14 0.95
C LEU A 65 14.58 5.29 1.50
N ASP A 66 14.43 4.76 2.71
CA ASP A 66 15.38 3.85 3.36
C ASP A 66 15.36 2.42 2.78
N GLY A 67 14.52 2.17 1.77
CA GLY A 67 14.36 0.88 1.11
C GLY A 67 13.32 -0.03 1.76
N GLN A 68 12.69 0.37 2.87
CA GLN A 68 11.63 -0.42 3.48
C GLN A 68 10.39 -0.44 2.59
N ARG A 69 9.72 -1.60 2.56
CA ARG A 69 8.43 -1.80 1.88
C ARG A 69 7.39 -2.23 2.89
N ARG A 70 6.28 -1.51 2.94
CA ARG A 70 5.11 -1.85 3.74
C ARG A 70 3.93 -2.11 2.82
N THR A 71 3.45 -3.35 2.78
CA THR A 71 2.21 -3.71 2.09
C THR A 71 1.06 -3.73 3.08
N VAL A 72 0.01 -2.96 2.78
CA VAL A 72 -1.22 -2.82 3.56
C VAL A 72 -2.36 -3.38 2.72
N LEU A 73 -3.04 -4.41 3.23
CA LEU A 73 -4.20 -4.99 2.54
C LEU A 73 -5.47 -4.26 2.96
N LEU A 74 -6.11 -3.56 2.02
CA LEU A 74 -7.31 -2.74 2.24
C LEU A 74 -8.60 -3.49 1.85
N GLY A 75 -8.57 -4.80 2.00
CA GLY A 75 -9.69 -5.69 1.73
C GLY A 75 -9.49 -6.53 0.48
N GLN A 76 -10.28 -7.60 0.37
CA GLN A 76 -10.32 -8.45 -0.82
C GLN A 76 -11.76 -8.46 -1.32
N SER A 77 -11.98 -8.03 -2.56
CA SER A 77 -13.25 -8.23 -3.24
C SER A 77 -13.40 -9.72 -3.50
N THR A 78 -13.96 -10.47 -2.56
CA THR A 78 -14.19 -11.91 -2.73
C THR A 78 -15.66 -12.14 -3.05
N TYR A 79 -15.90 -12.85 -4.16
CA TYR A 79 -17.21 -13.35 -4.60
C TYR A 79 -17.94 -14.23 -3.56
N ARG A 80 -17.28 -14.57 -2.43
CA ARG A 80 -17.80 -15.41 -1.34
C ARG A 80 -17.59 -14.81 0.06
N GLY A 81 -17.95 -13.53 0.24
CA GLY A 81 -18.50 -13.01 1.50
C GLY A 81 -17.76 -13.23 2.82
N LYS A 82 -16.42 -13.17 2.87
CA LYS A 82 -15.68 -13.38 4.15
C LYS A 82 -14.73 -12.27 4.59
N ARG A 83 -14.57 -11.18 3.83
CA ARG A 83 -13.81 -10.01 4.29
C ARG A 83 -14.54 -8.72 3.93
N PRO A 84 -14.71 -7.77 4.87
CA PRO A 84 -15.27 -6.47 4.55
C PRO A 84 -14.35 -5.82 3.52
N VAL A 85 -14.90 -5.57 2.34
CA VAL A 85 -14.28 -4.68 1.37
C VAL A 85 -14.26 -3.30 2.02
N PHE A 86 -13.12 -2.61 2.01
CA PHE A 86 -13.07 -1.22 2.41
C PHE A 86 -13.92 -0.42 1.42
N ALA A 87 -15.19 -0.20 1.76
CA ALA A 87 -16.19 0.37 0.86
C ALA A 87 -15.80 1.79 0.40
N GLU A 88 -15.05 2.50 1.24
CA GLU A 88 -14.56 3.85 0.97
C GLU A 88 -13.27 3.87 0.15
N TYR A 89 -12.80 2.73 -0.37
CA TYR A 89 -11.56 2.67 -1.16
C TYR A 89 -11.52 3.66 -2.33
N PRO A 90 -12.60 3.84 -3.14
CA PRO A 90 -12.60 4.84 -4.21
C PRO A 90 -12.41 6.27 -3.70
N HIS A 91 -13.04 6.61 -2.57
CA HIS A 91 -12.90 7.92 -1.93
C HIS A 91 -11.49 8.11 -1.35
N PHE A 92 -10.94 7.07 -0.72
CA PHE A 92 -9.57 7.07 -0.23
C PHE A 92 -8.54 7.27 -1.36
N ILE A 93 -8.69 6.56 -2.49
CA ILE A 93 -7.79 6.75 -3.63
C ILE A 93 -7.91 8.16 -4.21
N SER A 94 -9.13 8.71 -4.30
CA SER A 94 -9.35 10.08 -4.76
C SER A 94 -8.68 11.10 -3.82
N ALA A 95 -8.81 10.91 -2.50
CA ALA A 95 -8.15 11.74 -1.51
C ALA A 95 -6.62 11.62 -1.58
N LEU A 96 -6.12 10.40 -1.80
CA LEU A 96 -4.69 10.12 -1.97
C LEU A 96 -4.11 10.78 -3.23
N GLN A 97 -4.84 10.74 -4.35
CA GLN A 97 -4.47 11.47 -5.56
C GLN A 97 -4.37 12.97 -5.31
N GLY A 98 -5.36 13.55 -4.62
CA GLY A 98 -5.35 14.97 -4.25
C GLY A 98 -4.16 15.33 -3.33
N ALA A 99 -3.92 14.53 -2.30
CA ALA A 99 -2.84 14.74 -1.34
C ALA A 99 -1.44 14.59 -1.96
N THR A 100 -1.30 13.69 -2.94
CA THR A 100 -0.04 13.42 -3.65
C THR A 100 0.16 14.27 -4.90
N ALA A 101 -0.80 15.12 -5.29
CA ALA A 101 -0.72 15.94 -6.50
C ALA A 101 0.53 16.85 -6.56
N ARG A 102 1.01 17.30 -5.40
CA ARG A 102 2.24 18.11 -5.25
C ARG A 102 3.55 17.30 -5.31
N TRP A 103 3.46 15.98 -5.43
CA TRP A 103 4.60 15.04 -5.46
C TRP A 103 4.54 14.19 -6.73
N PRO A 104 4.97 14.73 -7.89
CA PRO A 104 4.90 14.01 -9.17
C PRO A 104 5.61 12.66 -9.10
N GLY A 105 4.95 11.60 -9.56
CA GLY A 105 5.50 10.24 -9.58
C GLY A 105 5.47 9.51 -8.22
N LEU A 106 5.00 10.16 -7.15
CA LEU A 106 4.88 9.52 -5.84
C LEU A 106 3.79 8.43 -5.85
N LEU A 107 2.61 8.72 -6.40
CA LEU A 107 1.53 7.74 -6.50
C LEU A 107 1.56 7.01 -7.85
N ILE A 108 1.51 5.68 -7.81
CA ILE A 108 1.41 4.80 -8.98
C ILE A 108 0.20 3.88 -8.78
N LEU A 109 -0.71 3.90 -9.75
CA LEU A 109 -1.82 2.95 -9.80
C LEU A 109 -1.38 1.70 -10.56
N ASP A 110 -1.50 0.52 -9.93
CA ASP A 110 -1.04 -0.75 -10.48
C ASP A 110 -2.15 -1.42 -11.30
N LEU A 111 -2.06 -1.38 -12.64
CA LEU A 111 -3.11 -1.89 -13.53
C LEU A 111 -3.11 -3.43 -13.71
N GLN A 112 -2.55 -4.20 -12.78
CA GLN A 112 -2.30 -5.66 -12.91
C GLN A 112 -3.54 -6.55 -13.06
#